data_AF-A0A8T4XHX3-F1
#
_entry.id   AF-A0A8T4XHX3-F1
#
_cell.length_a   1.000
_cell.length_b   1.000
_cell.length_c   1.000
_cell.angle_alpha   90.00
_cell.angle_beta   90.00
_cell.angle_gamma   90.00
#
_symmetry.space_group_name_H-M   'P 1'
#
loop_
_entity.id
_entity.type
_entity.pdbx_description
1 polymer ?
#
loop_
_entity_poly.entity_id
_entity_poly.type
_entity_poly.pdbx_seq_one_letter_code
_entity_poly.pdbx_strand_id
1 'polypeptide(L)'
;MELIEKLEKKLPEKLRLKWREARYDDSDLHRAMKLIVAFHLLSIGHNNIEFEYCVKDGGKLYYVDVCDLDGKAFIECVRESEPSAIRSKYMVLKRVKPDFKVIVAIRDVMGWEADKYASTCDDVWVLRIDGTVLDYRDWPTWRIQYLLEPLSPAKIEILSKIYKYARCVNKMFASSKAHQIREFSEVFELVLRELEVSNELKVLLKDRKIRTSEDRHIEYSHNLIREVKREIMVSLLELINRLLEISKPYKVSLVDDESLRLEYYNDVSTWLGNEFSTDDINEIEERGRRNLEREISLLKKHFQIMDPAEEILILSEELREAAERVKSKNIMLFNSKLLTMI
;
A
#
# COMPACT_ATOMS: atom_id res chain seq x y z
N MET A 1 5.98 8.19 -15.09
CA MET A 1 5.69 8.93 -16.34
C MET A 1 4.26 8.71 -16.82
N GLU A 2 3.61 7.60 -16.44
CA GLU A 2 2.24 7.28 -16.83
C GLU A 2 1.21 8.22 -16.16
N LEU A 3 1.45 8.64 -14.91
CA LEU A 3 0.57 9.54 -14.17
C LEU A 3 0.37 10.91 -14.85
N ILE A 4 1.46 11.60 -15.22
CA ILE A 4 1.41 12.94 -15.83
C ILE A 4 0.71 12.88 -17.19
N GLU A 5 1.02 11.89 -18.01
CA GLU A 5 0.37 11.71 -19.31
C GLU A 5 -1.13 11.45 -19.18
N LYS A 6 -1.53 10.60 -18.21
CA LYS A 6 -2.94 10.34 -17.91
C LYS A 6 -3.68 11.61 -17.47
N LEU A 7 -3.05 12.42 -16.61
CA LEU A 7 -3.61 13.68 -16.13
C LEU A 7 -3.71 14.71 -17.27
N GLU A 8 -2.65 14.90 -18.07
CA GLU A 8 -2.67 15.88 -19.17
C GLU A 8 -3.76 15.58 -20.21
N LYS A 9 -3.95 14.30 -20.57
CA LYS A 9 -4.98 13.89 -21.55
C LYS A 9 -6.41 14.21 -21.09
N LYS A 10 -6.65 14.23 -19.78
CA LYS A 10 -7.97 14.51 -19.19
C LYS A 10 -8.28 16.01 -19.08
N LEU A 11 -7.31 16.90 -19.28
CA LEU A 11 -7.55 18.34 -19.18
C LEU A 11 -8.47 18.81 -20.33
N PRO A 12 -9.40 19.75 -20.05
CA PRO A 12 -10.11 20.48 -21.09
C PRO A 12 -9.13 21.16 -22.05
N GLU A 13 -9.46 21.19 -23.34
CA GLU A 13 -8.53 21.62 -24.40
C GLU A 13 -7.93 23.01 -24.18
N LYS A 14 -8.77 23.99 -23.79
CA LYS A 14 -8.31 25.36 -23.45
C LYS A 14 -7.26 25.36 -22.32
N LEU A 15 -7.47 24.56 -21.29
CA LEU A 15 -6.56 24.50 -20.14
C LEU A 15 -5.29 23.70 -20.48
N ARG A 16 -5.41 22.68 -21.34
CA ARG A 16 -4.29 21.90 -21.85
C ARG A 16 -3.30 22.74 -22.66
N LEU A 17 -3.79 23.73 -23.43
CA LEU A 17 -2.93 24.68 -24.16
C LEU A 17 -2.09 25.52 -23.18
N LYS A 18 -2.74 26.15 -22.20
CA LYS A 18 -2.06 26.91 -21.13
C LYS A 18 -1.04 26.07 -20.36
N TRP A 19 -1.41 24.83 -20.04
CA TRP A 19 -0.51 23.87 -19.39
C TRP A 19 0.77 23.63 -20.20
N ARG A 20 0.65 23.45 -21.52
CA ARG A 20 1.80 23.19 -22.40
C ARG A 20 2.76 24.37 -22.48
N GLU A 21 2.25 25.59 -22.37
CA GLU A 21 3.06 26.81 -22.36
C GLU A 21 3.81 27.01 -21.03
N ALA A 22 3.21 26.61 -19.91
CA ALA A 22 3.77 26.85 -18.57
C ALA A 22 4.68 25.73 -18.02
N ARG A 23 4.60 24.50 -18.55
CA ARG A 23 5.29 23.31 -18.00
C ARG A 23 6.80 23.23 -18.26
N TYR A 24 7.36 24.18 -19.00
CA TYR A 24 8.80 24.20 -19.31
C TYR A 24 9.61 24.37 -18.01
N ASP A 25 10.72 23.65 -17.87
CA ASP A 25 11.59 23.59 -16.67
C ASP A 25 10.97 23.01 -15.37
N ASP A 26 9.69 22.62 -15.36
CA ASP A 26 9.09 21.92 -14.22
C ASP A 26 9.63 20.49 -14.09
N SER A 27 9.98 20.06 -12.87
CA SER A 27 10.23 18.64 -12.59
C SER A 27 8.94 17.84 -12.67
N ASP A 28 9.04 16.53 -12.92
CA ASP A 28 7.87 15.67 -13.07
C ASP A 28 6.96 15.67 -11.84
N LEU A 29 7.53 15.82 -10.64
CA LEU A 29 6.75 15.98 -9.41
C LEU A 29 5.90 17.26 -9.42
N HIS A 30 6.50 18.41 -9.74
CA HIS A 30 5.76 19.67 -9.86
C HIS A 30 4.65 19.56 -10.88
N ARG A 31 4.94 18.92 -12.02
CA ARG A 31 3.93 18.72 -13.06
C ARG A 31 2.74 17.92 -12.57
N ALA A 32 2.99 16.80 -11.89
CA ALA A 32 1.93 16.01 -11.29
C ALA A 32 1.09 16.85 -10.31
N MET A 33 1.74 17.59 -9.41
CA MET A 33 1.04 18.40 -8.41
C MET A 33 0.20 19.53 -9.03
N LYS A 34 0.73 20.31 -9.99
CA LYS A 34 -0.03 21.35 -10.70
C LYS A 34 -1.28 20.79 -11.36
N LEU A 35 -1.15 19.63 -12.02
CA LEU A 35 -2.27 18.98 -12.70
C LEU A 35 -3.33 18.51 -11.71
N ILE A 36 -2.95 17.90 -10.59
CA ILE A 36 -3.88 17.46 -9.54
C ILE A 36 -4.66 18.64 -8.98
N VAL A 37 -3.96 19.74 -8.67
CA VAL A 37 -4.60 20.96 -8.17
C VAL A 37 -5.54 21.56 -9.20
N ALA A 38 -5.15 21.60 -10.48
CA ALA A 38 -6.03 22.08 -11.54
C ALA A 38 -7.32 21.25 -11.66
N PHE A 39 -7.23 19.91 -11.56
CA PHE A 39 -8.42 19.05 -11.56
C PHE A 39 -9.32 19.30 -10.35
N HIS A 40 -8.74 19.49 -9.17
CA HIS A 40 -9.52 19.82 -7.98
C HIS A 40 -10.21 21.18 -8.10
N LEU A 41 -9.51 22.19 -8.63
CA LEU A 41 -10.08 23.51 -8.88
C LEU A 41 -11.26 23.46 -9.86
N LEU A 42 -11.12 22.69 -10.95
CA LEU A 42 -12.22 22.45 -11.88
C LEU A 42 -13.41 21.77 -11.19
N SER A 43 -13.17 20.78 -10.31
CA SER A 43 -14.26 20.03 -9.66
C SER A 43 -15.05 20.88 -8.65
N ILE A 44 -14.42 21.88 -8.04
CA ILE A 44 -15.08 22.85 -7.15
C ILE A 44 -15.60 24.10 -7.88
N GLY A 45 -15.51 24.13 -9.21
CA GLY A 45 -16.17 25.13 -10.08
C GLY A 45 -15.30 26.28 -10.59
N HIS A 46 -13.99 26.26 -10.34
CA HIS A 46 -13.07 27.25 -10.92
C HIS A 46 -12.76 26.91 -12.38
N ASN A 47 -13.28 27.72 -13.31
CA ASN A 47 -13.11 27.50 -14.75
C ASN A 47 -12.01 28.36 -15.37
N ASN A 48 -11.53 29.39 -14.67
CA ASN A 48 -10.50 30.31 -15.17
C ASN A 48 -9.19 30.08 -14.44
N ILE A 49 -8.47 29.04 -14.87
CA ILE A 49 -7.21 28.60 -14.26
C ILE A 49 -6.03 29.08 -15.15
N GLU A 50 -4.97 29.56 -14.52
CA GLU A 50 -3.65 29.78 -15.13
C GLU A 50 -2.58 28.95 -14.42
N PHE A 51 -1.57 28.55 -15.18
CA PHE A 51 -0.36 27.94 -14.65
C PHE A 51 0.78 28.95 -14.72
N GLU A 52 1.40 29.24 -13.58
CA GLU A 52 2.58 30.10 -13.51
C GLU A 52 3.86 29.25 -13.62
N TYR A 53 4.96 29.89 -14.04
CA TYR A 53 6.27 29.27 -14.14
C TYR A 53 6.81 28.89 -12.75
N CYS A 54 7.58 27.80 -12.65
CA CYS A 54 8.29 27.49 -11.39
C CYS A 54 9.33 28.57 -11.06
N VAL A 55 9.24 29.13 -9.85
CA VAL A 55 10.31 29.97 -9.29
C VAL A 55 11.42 29.06 -8.76
N LYS A 56 12.67 29.28 -9.21
CA LYS A 56 13.86 28.49 -8.88
C LYS A 56 14.52 28.94 -7.55
N ASP A 57 13.78 28.95 -6.46
CA ASP A 57 14.36 29.20 -5.11
C ASP A 57 14.54 27.87 -4.34
N GLY A 58 15.61 27.72 -3.54
CA GLY A 58 16.16 26.40 -3.13
C GLY A 58 16.08 26.00 -1.64
N GLY A 59 15.02 25.31 -1.21
CA GLY A 59 14.80 24.60 0.09
C GLY A 59 14.41 23.09 -0.04
N LYS A 60 13.25 22.56 0.44
CA LYS A 60 12.80 21.12 0.27
C LYS A 60 11.28 20.81 0.07
N LEU A 61 10.40 21.82 -0.01
CA LEU A 61 8.94 21.64 -0.05
C LEU A 61 8.34 21.97 -1.42
N TYR A 62 7.45 21.10 -1.89
CA TYR A 62 6.64 21.36 -3.07
C TYR A 62 5.29 21.85 -2.59
N TYR A 63 4.92 23.08 -2.95
CA TYR A 63 3.53 23.52 -2.80
C TYR A 63 3.03 24.21 -4.06
N VAL A 64 1.72 24.10 -4.26
CA VAL A 64 1.00 24.91 -5.23
C VAL A 64 0.31 26.02 -4.47
N ASP A 65 0.63 27.28 -4.79
CA ASP A 65 -0.22 28.41 -4.43
C ASP A 65 -1.43 28.42 -5.36
N VAL A 66 -2.63 28.38 -4.79
CA VAL A 66 -3.85 28.77 -5.51
C VAL A 66 -4.23 30.17 -5.08
N CYS A 67 -4.15 31.09 -6.02
CA CYS A 67 -4.55 32.47 -5.83
C CYS A 67 -5.90 32.69 -6.51
N ASP A 68 -6.98 32.95 -5.77
CA ASP A 68 -8.26 33.40 -6.37
C ASP A 68 -8.34 34.93 -6.38
N LEU A 69 -8.28 35.51 -7.57
CA LEU A 69 -8.40 36.93 -7.82
C LEU A 69 -9.52 37.15 -8.84
N ASP A 70 -10.65 37.71 -8.40
CA ASP A 70 -11.79 38.02 -9.28
C ASP A 70 -12.30 36.80 -10.07
N GLY A 71 -12.28 35.61 -9.46
CA GLY A 71 -12.72 34.35 -10.09
C GLY A 71 -11.67 33.71 -11.00
N LYS A 72 -10.42 34.18 -10.95
CA LYS A 72 -9.26 33.62 -11.66
C LYS A 72 -8.33 32.93 -10.65
N ALA A 73 -8.09 31.64 -10.86
CA ALA A 73 -7.22 30.81 -10.03
C ALA A 73 -5.82 30.68 -10.68
N PHE A 74 -4.78 31.15 -10.01
CA PHE A 74 -3.39 30.96 -10.44
C PHE A 74 -2.77 29.79 -9.68
N ILE A 75 -2.12 28.87 -10.40
CA ILE A 75 -1.42 27.70 -9.87
C ILE A 75 0.07 27.94 -10.04
N GLU A 76 0.76 28.25 -8.96
CA GLU A 76 2.21 28.45 -8.94
C GLU A 76 2.88 27.32 -8.14
N CYS A 77 3.84 26.61 -8.74
CA CYS A 77 4.70 25.74 -7.95
C CYS A 77 5.91 26.52 -7.47
N VAL A 78 6.06 26.58 -6.15
CA VAL A 78 7.25 27.14 -5.55
C VAL A 78 8.15 25.99 -5.16
N ARG A 79 9.38 26.03 -5.67
CA ARG A 79 10.45 25.27 -5.05
C ARG A 79 10.65 25.91 -3.70
N GLU A 80 10.14 25.21 -2.70
CA GLU A 80 10.79 25.12 -1.43
C GLU A 80 10.75 26.39 -0.56
N SER A 81 9.59 26.68 0.04
CA SER A 81 9.48 27.81 0.97
C SER A 81 9.16 27.38 2.41
N GLU A 82 9.86 28.00 3.35
CA GLU A 82 9.56 27.90 4.78
C GLU A 82 8.18 28.50 5.11
N PRO A 83 7.49 28.04 6.18
CA PRO A 83 6.25 28.65 6.64
C PRO A 83 6.35 30.18 6.83
N SER A 84 7.53 30.68 7.23
CA SER A 84 7.86 32.10 7.36
C SER A 84 7.77 32.87 6.03
N ALA A 85 8.24 32.27 4.94
CA ALA A 85 8.20 32.84 3.60
C ALA A 85 6.76 32.86 3.05
N ILE A 86 6.01 31.76 3.22
CA ILE A 86 4.58 31.69 2.87
C ILE A 86 3.80 32.76 3.62
N ARG A 87 4.01 32.85 4.94
CA ARG A 87 3.37 33.88 5.77
C ARG A 87 3.71 35.29 5.30
N SER A 88 4.94 35.55 4.89
CA SER A 88 5.35 36.86 4.38
C SER A 88 4.64 37.18 3.06
N LYS A 89 4.63 36.23 2.10
CA LYS A 89 3.88 36.35 0.83
C LYS A 89 2.40 36.58 1.08
N TYR A 90 1.79 35.76 1.94
CA TYR A 90 0.39 35.88 2.38
C TYR A 90 0.07 37.28 2.91
N MET A 91 0.87 37.79 3.84
CA MET A 91 0.66 39.10 4.45
C MET A 91 0.78 40.24 3.42
N VAL A 92 1.70 40.14 2.46
CA VAL A 92 1.85 41.12 1.38
C VAL A 92 0.62 41.10 0.47
N LEU A 93 0.18 39.92 0.04
CA LEU A 93 -0.96 39.77 -0.87
C LEU A 93 -2.26 40.23 -0.22
N LYS A 94 -2.51 39.85 1.05
CA LYS A 94 -3.69 40.29 1.81
C LYS A 94 -3.74 41.80 2.05
N ARG A 95 -2.58 42.48 2.14
CA ARG A 95 -2.54 43.96 2.23
C ARG A 95 -2.96 44.64 0.93
N VAL A 96 -2.58 44.06 -0.21
CA VAL A 96 -2.94 44.60 -1.53
C VAL A 96 -4.40 44.28 -1.86
N LYS A 97 -4.86 43.06 -1.52
CA LYS A 97 -6.24 42.61 -1.75
C LYS A 97 -6.73 41.71 -0.62
N PRO A 98 -7.59 42.22 0.28
CA PRO A 98 -8.03 41.49 1.48
C PRO A 98 -8.76 40.16 1.20
N ASP A 99 -9.51 40.10 0.10
CA ASP A 99 -10.31 38.92 -0.27
C ASP A 99 -9.48 37.82 -0.95
N PHE A 100 -8.20 38.07 -1.22
CA PHE A 100 -7.30 37.14 -1.87
C PHE A 100 -7.14 35.86 -1.05
N LYS A 101 -7.29 34.67 -1.65
CA LYS A 101 -7.03 33.40 -0.96
C LYS A 101 -5.65 32.86 -1.30
N VAL A 102 -4.93 32.36 -0.30
CA VAL A 102 -3.69 31.59 -0.45
C VAL A 102 -3.93 30.20 0.08
N ILE A 103 -3.76 29.21 -0.78
CA ILE A 103 -3.91 27.80 -0.46
C ILE A 103 -2.56 27.13 -0.67
N VAL A 104 -2.10 26.36 0.31
CA VAL A 104 -0.85 25.61 0.22
C VAL A 104 -1.17 24.14 -0.02
N ALA A 105 -0.87 23.62 -1.22
CA ALA A 105 -1.09 22.21 -1.52
C ALA A 105 0.21 21.38 -1.38
N ILE A 106 0.28 20.49 -0.40
CA ILE A 106 1.45 19.63 -0.13
C ILE A 106 1.19 18.18 -0.55
N ARG A 107 2.23 17.37 -0.64
CA ARG A 107 2.12 15.92 -0.92
C ARG A 107 1.65 15.14 0.31
N ASP A 108 0.95 14.03 0.11
CA ASP A 108 0.52 13.13 1.17
C ASP A 108 1.68 12.52 1.95
N VAL A 109 2.82 12.27 1.32
CA VAL A 109 4.09 11.88 1.97
C VAL A 109 4.69 13.00 2.81
N MET A 110 4.07 14.17 2.87
CA MET A 110 4.43 15.29 3.75
C MET A 110 3.22 15.75 4.57
N GLY A 111 2.11 15.01 4.56
CA GLY A 111 0.86 15.41 5.21
C GLY A 111 1.01 15.71 6.71
N TRP A 112 1.99 15.10 7.38
CA TRP A 112 2.31 15.38 8.78
C TRP A 112 2.92 16.77 9.02
N GLU A 113 3.37 17.45 7.97
CA GLU A 113 3.87 18.83 8.05
C GLU A 113 2.76 19.86 7.80
N ALA A 114 1.56 19.44 7.38
CA ALA A 114 0.47 20.33 6.99
C ALA A 114 0.09 21.34 8.07
N ASP A 115 0.05 20.90 9.33
CA ASP A 115 -0.30 21.76 10.48
C ASP A 115 0.65 22.97 10.62
N LYS A 116 1.91 22.83 10.18
CA LYS A 116 2.89 23.95 10.20
C LYS A 116 2.44 25.10 9.28
N TYR A 117 1.71 24.78 8.22
CA TYR A 117 1.25 25.73 7.20
C TYR A 117 -0.15 26.29 7.48
N ALA A 118 -0.95 25.60 8.29
CA ALA A 118 -2.32 25.98 8.60
C ALA A 118 -2.44 27.40 9.22
N SER A 119 -1.38 27.89 9.87
CA SER A 119 -1.33 29.23 10.45
C SER A 119 -0.77 30.32 9.53
N THR A 120 -0.33 29.95 8.33
CA THR A 120 0.41 30.83 7.40
C THR A 120 -0.32 31.13 6.09
N CYS A 121 -1.48 30.50 5.88
CA CYS A 121 -2.30 30.62 4.66
C CYS A 121 -3.80 30.48 5.01
N ASP A 122 -4.69 30.63 4.03
CA ASP A 122 -6.13 30.47 4.26
C ASP A 122 -6.56 29.00 4.31
N ASP A 123 -5.86 28.12 3.57
CA ASP A 123 -6.19 26.70 3.49
C ASP A 123 -4.96 25.83 3.16
N VAL A 124 -4.97 24.57 3.59
CA VAL A 124 -3.91 23.59 3.32
C VAL A 124 -4.52 22.33 2.73
N TRP A 125 -4.06 21.99 1.54
CA TRP A 125 -4.50 20.79 0.82
C TRP A 125 -3.41 19.73 0.85
N VAL A 126 -3.83 18.48 0.96
CA VAL A 126 -2.95 17.33 0.85
C VAL A 126 -3.29 16.56 -0.43
N LEU A 127 -2.36 16.64 -1.38
CA LEU A 127 -2.41 15.99 -2.68
C LEU A 127 -2.01 14.53 -2.54
N ARG A 128 -2.73 13.63 -3.18
CA ARG A 128 -2.44 12.20 -3.17
C ARG A 128 -1.93 11.74 -4.53
N ILE A 129 -1.11 10.69 -4.54
CA ILE A 129 -0.56 10.11 -5.78
C ILE A 129 -1.65 9.62 -6.75
N ASP A 130 -2.82 9.24 -6.23
CA ASP A 130 -3.98 8.84 -7.04
C ASP A 130 -4.73 10.03 -7.69
N GLY A 131 -4.26 11.26 -7.44
CA GLY A 131 -4.81 12.49 -7.97
C GLY A 131 -5.99 13.08 -7.20
N THR A 132 -6.28 12.55 -6.01
CA THR A 132 -7.26 13.15 -5.11
C THR A 132 -6.64 14.21 -4.20
N VAL A 133 -7.49 15.07 -3.63
CA VAL A 133 -7.10 16.15 -2.73
C VAL A 133 -7.92 16.03 -1.45
N LEU A 134 -7.25 16.16 -0.30
CA LEU A 134 -7.86 16.15 1.02
C LEU A 134 -7.59 17.47 1.75
N ASP A 135 -8.50 17.87 2.63
CA ASP A 135 -8.19 18.84 3.68
C ASP A 135 -7.14 18.23 4.61
N TYR A 136 -6.17 19.04 5.05
CA TYR A 136 -5.12 18.56 5.95
C TYR A 136 -5.65 17.97 7.28
N ARG A 137 -6.83 18.40 7.74
CA ARG A 137 -7.47 17.90 8.97
C ARG A 137 -8.01 16.50 8.79
N ASP A 138 -8.45 16.17 7.58
CA ASP A 138 -9.00 14.84 7.25
C ASP A 138 -7.88 13.84 6.91
N TRP A 139 -6.73 14.34 6.45
CA TRP A 139 -5.62 13.52 6.01
C TRP A 139 -5.14 12.48 7.04
N PRO A 140 -4.95 12.78 8.36
CA PRO A 140 -4.51 11.77 9.33
C PRO A 140 -5.47 10.59 9.46
N THR A 141 -6.77 10.89 9.56
CA THR A 141 -7.82 9.87 9.70
C THR A 141 -7.90 9.02 8.44
N TRP A 142 -7.90 9.69 7.28
CA TRP A 142 -7.88 9.01 6.00
C TRP A 142 -6.64 8.13 5.85
N ARG A 143 -5.45 8.62 6.21
CA ARG A 143 -4.19 7.87 6.04
C ARG A 143 -4.17 6.62 6.92
N ILE A 144 -4.69 6.69 8.14
CA ILE A 144 -4.84 5.52 9.01
C ILE A 144 -5.78 4.50 8.36
N GLN A 145 -6.94 4.95 7.87
CA GLN A 145 -7.90 4.06 7.19
C GLN A 145 -7.28 3.44 5.93
N TYR A 146 -6.57 4.21 5.12
CA TYR A 146 -5.85 3.73 3.95
C TYR A 146 -4.78 2.69 4.32
N LEU A 147 -4.01 2.90 5.39
CA LEU A 147 -3.03 1.90 5.79
C LEU A 147 -3.71 0.61 6.31
N LEU A 148 -4.83 0.73 7.02
CA LEU A 148 -5.49 -0.43 7.66
C LEU A 148 -6.50 -1.17 6.78
N GLU A 149 -6.97 -0.59 5.68
CA GLU A 149 -7.97 -1.20 4.79
C GLU A 149 -7.61 -2.64 4.35
N PRO A 150 -6.36 -2.96 3.95
CA PRO A 150 -6.00 -4.33 3.58
C PRO A 150 -6.21 -5.34 4.72
N LEU A 151 -6.06 -4.90 5.96
CA LEU A 151 -6.19 -5.68 7.18
C LEU A 151 -7.52 -5.42 7.92
N SER A 152 -8.60 -5.14 7.18
CA SER A 152 -9.89 -4.85 7.83
C SER A 152 -10.28 -5.99 8.79
N PRO A 153 -10.70 -5.67 10.05
CA PRO A 153 -10.98 -6.68 11.06
C PRO A 153 -12.00 -7.73 10.60
N ALA A 154 -13.03 -7.30 9.87
CA ALA A 154 -14.04 -8.20 9.30
C ALA A 154 -13.44 -9.21 8.31
N LYS A 155 -12.53 -8.78 7.43
CA LYS A 155 -11.84 -9.67 6.48
C LYS A 155 -10.98 -10.70 7.22
N ILE A 156 -10.20 -10.25 8.20
CA ILE A 156 -9.33 -11.12 9.00
C ILE A 156 -10.14 -12.13 9.83
N GLU A 157 -11.27 -11.70 10.41
CA GLU A 157 -12.15 -12.58 11.18
C GLU A 157 -12.76 -13.68 10.31
N ILE A 158 -13.24 -13.33 9.11
CA ILE A 158 -13.79 -14.29 8.15
C ILE A 158 -12.72 -15.30 7.73
N LEU A 159 -11.53 -14.83 7.33
CA LEU A 159 -10.43 -15.71 6.93
C LEU A 159 -10.00 -16.64 8.07
N SER A 160 -9.94 -16.12 9.30
CA SER A 160 -9.62 -16.92 10.50
C SER A 160 -10.67 -18.00 10.77
N LYS A 161 -11.97 -17.70 10.60
CA LYS A 161 -13.05 -18.68 10.74
C LYS A 161 -12.94 -19.78 9.69
N ILE A 162 -12.72 -19.41 8.42
CA ILE A 162 -12.56 -20.36 7.30
C ILE A 162 -11.35 -21.28 7.55
N TYR A 163 -10.22 -20.71 7.97
CA TYR A 163 -9.01 -21.49 8.27
C TYR A 163 -9.22 -22.47 9.44
N LYS A 164 -9.80 -22.03 10.55
CA LYS A 164 -10.12 -22.88 11.72
C LYS A 164 -11.06 -24.01 11.32
N TYR A 165 -12.09 -23.70 10.55
CA TYR A 165 -13.02 -24.70 10.01
C TYR A 165 -12.29 -25.73 9.13
N ALA A 166 -11.54 -25.28 8.12
CA ALA A 166 -10.79 -26.17 7.23
C ALA A 166 -9.79 -27.06 7.97
N ARG A 167 -9.10 -26.52 8.98
CA ARG A 167 -8.16 -27.27 9.80
C ARG A 167 -8.86 -28.34 10.65
N CYS A 168 -10.04 -28.01 11.19
CA CYS A 168 -10.86 -28.96 11.95
C CYS A 168 -11.36 -30.10 11.04
N VAL A 169 -11.90 -29.75 9.88
CA VAL A 169 -12.38 -30.70 8.87
C VAL A 169 -11.27 -31.63 8.40
N ASN A 170 -10.09 -31.08 8.09
CA ASN A 170 -8.91 -31.87 7.72
C ASN A 170 -8.53 -32.86 8.83
N LYS A 171 -8.44 -32.42 10.09
CA LYS A 171 -8.12 -33.31 11.22
C LYS A 171 -9.14 -34.43 11.38
N MET A 172 -10.43 -34.13 11.25
CA MET A 172 -11.51 -35.13 11.34
C MET A 172 -11.38 -36.19 10.24
N PHE A 173 -11.26 -35.77 8.99
CA PHE A 173 -11.18 -36.70 7.86
C PHE A 173 -9.84 -37.44 7.80
N ALA A 174 -8.73 -36.82 8.19
CA ALA A 174 -7.44 -37.51 8.32
C ALA A 174 -7.50 -38.60 9.39
N SER A 175 -8.19 -38.35 10.52
CA SER A 175 -8.39 -39.35 11.56
C SER A 175 -9.31 -40.49 11.10
N SER A 176 -10.41 -40.17 10.40
CA SER A 176 -11.30 -41.18 9.78
C SER A 176 -10.55 -42.06 8.79
N LYS A 177 -9.79 -41.44 7.88
CA LYS A 177 -8.94 -42.15 6.91
C LYS A 177 -7.92 -43.07 7.59
N ALA A 178 -7.25 -42.59 8.63
CA ALA A 178 -6.28 -43.39 9.37
C ALA A 178 -6.94 -44.61 10.04
N HIS A 179 -8.17 -44.45 10.53
CA HIS A 179 -8.95 -45.55 11.10
C HIS A 179 -9.37 -46.57 10.03
N GLN A 180 -9.93 -46.13 8.89
CA GLN A 180 -10.30 -47.02 7.79
C GLN A 180 -9.10 -47.77 7.20
N ILE A 181 -7.96 -47.11 7.03
CA ILE A 181 -6.72 -47.76 6.58
C ILE A 181 -6.29 -48.84 7.57
N ARG A 182 -6.41 -48.58 8.88
CA ARG A 182 -6.10 -49.56 9.93
C ARG A 182 -7.04 -50.76 9.87
N GLU A 183 -8.35 -50.55 9.85
CA GLU A 183 -9.34 -51.63 9.77
C GLU A 183 -9.15 -52.46 8.49
N PHE A 184 -8.96 -51.80 7.34
CA PHE A 184 -8.67 -52.50 6.09
C PHE A 184 -7.38 -53.32 6.21
N SER A 185 -6.32 -52.77 6.79
CA SER A 185 -5.05 -53.49 6.97
C SER A 185 -5.22 -54.71 7.88
N GLU A 186 -5.99 -54.60 8.97
CA GLU A 186 -6.27 -55.72 9.88
C GLU A 186 -7.08 -56.83 9.20
N VAL A 187 -8.15 -56.48 8.48
CA VAL A 187 -8.96 -57.44 7.71
C VAL A 187 -8.15 -58.05 6.57
N PHE A 188 -7.33 -57.25 5.90
CA PHE A 188 -6.49 -57.70 4.79
C PHE A 188 -5.39 -58.68 5.25
N GLU A 189 -4.72 -58.41 6.37
CA GLU A 189 -3.75 -59.33 6.97
C GLU A 189 -4.42 -60.65 7.42
N LEU A 190 -5.65 -60.60 7.95
CA LEU A 190 -6.46 -61.78 8.24
C LEU A 190 -6.75 -62.61 6.98
N VAL A 191 -7.25 -61.98 5.91
CA VAL A 191 -7.56 -62.66 4.63
C VAL A 191 -6.29 -63.26 4.00
N LEU A 192 -5.17 -62.53 4.00
CA LEU A 192 -3.89 -63.02 3.48
C LEU A 192 -3.32 -64.21 4.29
N ARG A 193 -3.65 -64.29 5.59
CA ARG A 193 -3.28 -65.41 6.45
C ARG A 193 -4.10 -66.66 6.13
N GLU A 194 -5.42 -66.51 5.98
CA GLU A 194 -6.34 -67.61 5.65
C GLU A 194 -6.12 -68.17 4.22
N LEU A 195 -5.66 -67.34 3.29
CA LEU A 195 -5.40 -67.74 1.90
C LEU A 195 -3.98 -68.29 1.64
N GLU A 196 -3.16 -68.46 2.69
CA GLU A 196 -1.76 -68.96 2.60
C GLU A 196 -0.91 -68.25 1.52
N VAL A 197 -1.17 -66.96 1.28
CA VAL A 197 -0.52 -66.21 0.21
C VAL A 197 0.99 -66.10 0.48
N SER A 198 1.82 -66.30 -0.55
CA SER A 198 3.29 -66.23 -0.42
C SER A 198 3.74 -64.83 0.04
N ASN A 199 4.85 -64.78 0.80
CA ASN A 199 5.38 -63.53 1.36
C ASN A 199 5.73 -62.49 0.29
N GLU A 200 6.11 -62.91 -0.92
CA GLU A 200 6.43 -62.03 -2.04
C GLU A 200 5.20 -61.26 -2.54
N LEU A 201 4.03 -61.92 -2.60
CA LEU A 201 2.77 -61.26 -2.95
C LEU A 201 2.28 -60.31 -1.85
N LYS A 202 2.52 -60.65 -0.57
CA LYS A 202 2.17 -59.79 0.57
C LYS A 202 2.91 -58.45 0.50
N VAL A 203 4.19 -58.45 0.14
CA VAL A 203 5.00 -57.22 -0.03
C VAL A 203 4.47 -56.34 -1.16
N LEU A 204 4.18 -56.94 -2.33
CA LEU A 204 3.62 -56.23 -3.50
C LEU A 204 2.27 -55.55 -3.22
N LEU A 205 1.46 -56.12 -2.33
CA LEU A 205 0.14 -55.58 -1.99
C LEU A 205 0.20 -54.54 -0.86
N LYS A 206 1.23 -54.59 0.00
CA LYS A 206 1.41 -53.65 1.13
C LYS A 206 1.76 -52.23 0.69
N ASP A 207 2.39 -52.07 -0.47
CA ASP A 207 2.81 -50.77 -1.02
C ASP A 207 1.73 -50.05 -1.86
N ARG A 208 0.54 -50.64 -2.02
CA ARG A 208 -0.54 -49.98 -2.75
C ARG A 208 -1.17 -48.88 -1.90
N LYS A 209 -1.09 -47.65 -2.39
CA LYS A 209 -1.80 -46.50 -1.79
C LYS A 209 -3.31 -46.73 -1.83
N ILE A 210 -3.91 -46.94 -0.67
CA ILE A 210 -5.37 -47.02 -0.51
C ILE A 210 -5.91 -45.59 -0.63
N ARG A 211 -6.71 -45.35 -1.66
CA ARG A 211 -7.53 -44.14 -1.76
C ARG A 211 -8.84 -44.35 -1.01
N THR A 212 -9.22 -43.37 -0.22
CA THR A 212 -10.46 -43.36 0.58
C THR A 212 -11.38 -42.25 0.09
N SER A 213 -12.68 -42.33 0.41
CA SER A 213 -13.63 -41.25 0.12
C SER A 213 -13.22 -39.90 0.75
N GLU A 214 -12.50 -39.97 1.87
CA GLU A 214 -12.00 -38.88 2.69
C GLU A 214 -10.89 -38.08 2.00
N ASP A 215 -10.19 -38.67 1.02
CA ASP A 215 -9.10 -38.01 0.30
C ASP A 215 -9.55 -36.71 -0.37
N ARG A 216 -10.78 -36.69 -0.93
CA ARG A 216 -11.35 -35.49 -1.55
C ARG A 216 -11.58 -34.38 -0.52
N HIS A 217 -12.01 -34.71 0.69
CA HIS A 217 -12.26 -33.73 1.75
C HIS A 217 -10.96 -33.19 2.34
N ILE A 218 -9.94 -34.03 2.47
CA ILE A 218 -8.59 -33.62 2.88
C ILE A 218 -7.97 -32.70 1.83
N GLU A 219 -8.04 -33.06 0.55
CA GLU A 219 -7.56 -32.25 -0.57
C GLU A 219 -8.28 -30.90 -0.65
N TYR A 220 -9.61 -30.91 -0.55
CA TYR A 220 -10.42 -29.69 -0.49
C TYR A 220 -10.00 -28.79 0.69
N SER A 221 -9.82 -29.37 1.88
CA SER A 221 -9.41 -28.61 3.07
C SER A 221 -8.00 -28.02 2.93
N HIS A 222 -7.07 -28.77 2.31
CA HIS A 222 -5.74 -28.25 2.00
C HIS A 222 -5.79 -27.09 1.01
N ASN A 223 -6.62 -27.18 -0.02
CA ASN A 223 -6.80 -26.09 -0.98
C ASN A 223 -7.42 -24.86 -0.30
N LEU A 224 -8.45 -25.03 0.53
CA LEU A 224 -9.06 -23.93 1.28
C LEU A 224 -8.04 -23.25 2.22
N ILE A 225 -7.20 -24.03 2.91
CA ILE A 225 -6.12 -23.51 3.75
C ILE A 225 -5.10 -22.72 2.90
N ARG A 226 -4.71 -23.25 1.73
CA ARG A 226 -3.78 -22.57 0.83
C ARG A 226 -4.36 -21.25 0.32
N GLU A 227 -5.63 -21.24 -0.09
CA GLU A 227 -6.34 -20.04 -0.53
C GLU A 227 -6.40 -18.98 0.57
N VAL A 228 -6.78 -19.35 1.80
CA VAL A 228 -6.80 -18.41 2.93
C VAL A 228 -5.41 -17.83 3.21
N LYS A 229 -4.37 -18.66 3.20
CA LYS A 229 -2.98 -18.20 3.38
C LYS A 229 -2.55 -17.23 2.27
N ARG A 230 -2.94 -17.51 1.03
CA ARG A 230 -2.67 -16.63 -0.12
C ARG A 230 -3.35 -15.28 0.05
N GLU A 231 -4.63 -15.26 0.43
CA GLU A 231 -5.38 -14.00 0.60
C GLU A 231 -4.86 -13.15 1.75
N ILE A 232 -4.44 -13.78 2.84
CA ILE A 232 -3.70 -13.14 3.93
C ILE A 232 -2.42 -12.49 3.40
N MET A 233 -1.62 -13.25 2.65
CA MET A 233 -0.35 -12.77 2.12
C MET A 233 -0.54 -11.59 1.19
N VAL A 234 -1.53 -11.65 0.29
CA VAL A 234 -1.89 -10.53 -0.60
C VAL A 234 -2.24 -9.28 0.21
N SER A 235 -3.03 -9.43 1.27
CA SER A 235 -3.42 -8.31 2.14
C SER A 235 -2.22 -7.67 2.88
N LEU A 236 -1.28 -8.50 3.33
CA LEU A 236 -0.03 -8.02 3.95
C LEU A 236 0.87 -7.30 2.94
N LEU A 237 0.99 -7.84 1.72
CA LEU A 237 1.76 -7.21 0.65
C LEU A 237 1.16 -5.87 0.23
N GLU A 238 -0.17 -5.76 0.19
CA GLU A 238 -0.85 -4.48 -0.04
C GLU A 238 -0.49 -3.46 1.05
N LEU A 239 -0.52 -3.83 2.33
CA LEU A 239 -0.07 -2.94 3.42
C LEU A 239 1.39 -2.51 3.23
N ILE A 240 2.30 -3.46 2.96
CA ILE A 240 3.72 -3.17 2.74
C ILE A 240 3.89 -2.18 1.59
N ASN A 241 3.19 -2.38 0.47
CA ASN A 241 3.24 -1.46 -0.67
C ASN A 241 2.75 -0.06 -0.32
N ARG A 242 1.64 0.06 0.44
CA ARG A 242 1.12 1.36 0.90
C ARG A 242 2.09 2.09 1.85
N LEU A 243 2.94 1.36 2.58
CA LEU A 243 4.01 1.92 3.40
C LEU A 243 5.24 2.33 2.56
N LEU A 244 5.63 1.49 1.60
CA LEU A 244 6.74 1.79 0.70
C LEU A 244 6.47 3.05 -0.11
N GLU A 245 5.24 3.28 -0.57
CA GLU A 245 4.79 4.51 -1.25
C GLU A 245 5.17 5.81 -0.52
N ILE A 246 5.40 5.77 0.80
CA ILE A 246 5.78 6.94 1.61
C ILE A 246 7.26 7.31 1.44
N SER A 247 8.12 6.34 1.18
CA SER A 247 9.56 6.51 1.40
C SER A 247 10.45 5.85 0.35
N LYS A 248 9.91 4.92 -0.45
CA LYS A 248 10.67 4.09 -1.38
C LYS A 248 9.92 3.90 -2.70
N PRO A 249 10.62 3.97 -3.85
CA PRO A 249 10.02 3.79 -5.17
C PRO A 249 9.90 2.32 -5.55
N TYR A 250 9.42 1.45 -4.65
CA TYR A 250 9.34 0.02 -4.91
C TYR A 250 7.94 -0.53 -4.66
N LYS A 251 7.62 -1.59 -5.40
CA LYS A 251 6.43 -2.40 -5.24
C LYS A 251 6.82 -3.87 -5.09
N VAL A 252 6.25 -4.52 -4.09
CA VAL A 252 6.38 -5.95 -3.83
C VAL A 252 5.16 -6.67 -4.39
N SER A 253 5.36 -7.74 -5.14
CA SER A 253 4.29 -8.59 -5.68
C SER A 253 4.55 -10.06 -5.37
N LEU A 254 3.48 -10.86 -5.33
CA LEU A 254 3.56 -12.32 -5.21
C LEU A 254 3.58 -12.92 -6.62
N VAL A 255 4.54 -13.80 -6.88
CA VAL A 255 4.63 -14.55 -8.14
C VAL A 255 3.96 -15.92 -8.00
N ASP A 256 3.70 -16.61 -9.11
CA ASP A 256 2.90 -17.85 -9.14
C ASP A 256 3.48 -18.99 -8.29
N ASP A 257 4.78 -18.99 -8.05
CA ASP A 257 5.50 -19.95 -7.21
C ASP A 257 5.52 -19.57 -5.72
N GLU A 258 4.69 -18.60 -5.30
CA GLU A 258 4.64 -18.02 -3.96
C GLU A 258 5.95 -17.29 -3.55
N SER A 259 6.85 -17.05 -4.51
CA SER A 259 7.99 -16.15 -4.29
C SER A 259 7.55 -14.69 -4.31
N LEU A 260 8.41 -13.81 -3.80
CA LEU A 260 8.16 -12.37 -3.80
C LEU A 260 9.07 -11.70 -4.81
N ARG A 261 8.49 -10.79 -5.60
CA ARG A 261 9.20 -10.00 -6.59
C ARG A 261 9.17 -8.54 -6.18
N LEU A 262 10.33 -7.88 -6.27
CA LEU A 262 10.46 -6.45 -6.10
C LEU A 262 10.57 -5.79 -7.47
N GLU A 263 9.80 -4.73 -7.69
CA GLU A 263 9.82 -3.94 -8.92
C GLU A 263 9.98 -2.46 -8.58
N TYR A 264 10.79 -1.75 -9.36
CA TYR A 264 10.87 -0.30 -9.27
C TYR A 264 9.60 0.33 -9.85
N TYR A 265 9.00 1.22 -9.08
CA TYR A 265 7.74 1.84 -9.44
C TYR A 265 7.92 3.32 -9.76
N ASN A 266 8.03 3.61 -11.07
CA ASN A 266 8.32 4.93 -11.60
C ASN A 266 7.38 6.03 -11.08
N ASP A 267 6.08 5.77 -10.99
CA ASP A 267 5.13 6.80 -10.55
C ASP A 267 5.32 7.17 -9.08
N VAL A 268 5.67 6.21 -8.22
CA VAL A 268 6.06 6.49 -6.82
C VAL A 268 7.40 7.21 -6.77
N SER A 269 8.37 6.86 -7.61
CA SER A 269 9.63 7.62 -7.69
C SER A 269 9.39 9.08 -8.04
N THR A 270 8.58 9.33 -9.07
CA THR A 270 8.17 10.68 -9.45
C THR A 270 7.50 11.39 -8.28
N TRP A 271 6.56 10.72 -7.60
CA TRP A 271 5.83 11.28 -6.47
C TRP A 271 6.73 11.63 -5.27
N LEU A 272 7.73 10.79 -4.99
CA LEU A 272 8.73 11.04 -3.95
C LEU A 272 9.69 12.16 -4.33
N GLY A 273 9.78 12.55 -5.61
CA GLY A 273 10.69 13.58 -6.10
C GLY A 273 12.13 13.05 -6.24
N ASN A 274 12.28 11.73 -6.39
CA ASN A 274 13.57 11.13 -6.61
C ASN A 274 14.00 11.33 -8.07
N GLU A 275 15.01 12.16 -8.28
CA GLU A 275 15.69 12.31 -9.58
C GLU A 275 16.94 11.41 -9.58
N PHE A 276 16.79 10.18 -10.08
CA PHE A 276 17.92 9.25 -10.24
C PHE A 276 18.36 9.22 -11.71
N SER A 277 19.68 9.13 -11.95
CA SER A 277 20.17 8.76 -13.28
C SER A 277 19.90 7.28 -13.55
N THR A 278 19.83 6.87 -14.82
CA THR A 278 19.54 5.48 -15.20
C THR A 278 20.55 4.48 -14.62
N ASP A 279 21.80 4.90 -14.43
CA ASP A 279 22.86 4.09 -13.82
C ASP A 279 22.70 3.98 -12.30
N ASP A 280 22.18 5.02 -11.63
CA ASP A 280 21.84 4.97 -10.20
C ASP A 280 20.67 4.02 -9.93
N ILE A 281 19.70 3.93 -10.85
CA ILE A 281 18.50 3.08 -10.69
C ILE A 281 18.88 1.62 -10.51
N ASN A 282 19.78 1.07 -11.33
CA ASN A 282 20.18 -0.35 -11.24
C ASN A 282 20.91 -0.66 -9.92
N GLU A 283 21.79 0.22 -9.45
CA GLU A 283 22.52 0.01 -8.19
C GLU A 283 21.59 0.18 -6.97
N ILE A 284 20.67 1.14 -7.04
CA ILE A 284 19.63 1.39 -6.03
C ILE A 284 18.63 0.22 -5.99
N GLU A 285 18.21 -0.30 -7.14
CA GLU A 285 17.39 -1.51 -7.24
C GLU A 285 18.08 -2.70 -6.59
N GLU A 286 19.35 -2.96 -6.90
CA GLU A 286 20.07 -4.12 -6.36
C GLU A 286 20.39 -3.99 -4.86
N ARG A 287 20.60 -2.77 -4.37
CA ARG A 287 20.77 -2.49 -2.92
C ARG A 287 19.43 -2.54 -2.18
N GLY A 288 18.38 -1.97 -2.76
CA GLY A 288 17.01 -2.01 -2.25
C GLY A 288 16.49 -3.44 -2.16
N ARG A 289 16.70 -4.22 -3.22
CA ARG A 289 16.38 -5.65 -3.31
C ARG A 289 17.03 -6.44 -2.18
N ARG A 290 18.33 -6.27 -1.93
CA ARG A 290 19.03 -6.97 -0.83
C ARG A 290 18.49 -6.63 0.56
N ASN A 291 18.14 -5.36 0.80
CA ASN A 291 17.59 -4.93 2.10
C ASN A 291 16.15 -5.43 2.30
N LEU A 292 15.31 -5.32 1.27
CA LEU A 292 13.92 -5.78 1.33
C LEU A 292 13.83 -7.31 1.34
N GLU A 293 14.68 -8.04 0.60
CA GLU A 293 14.77 -9.50 0.66
C GLU A 293 15.10 -9.98 2.08
N ARG A 294 15.91 -9.21 2.83
CA ARG A 294 16.24 -9.49 4.23
C ARG A 294 15.01 -9.30 5.14
N GLU A 295 14.29 -8.19 5.00
CA GLU A 295 13.06 -7.90 5.76
C GLU A 295 11.94 -8.90 5.43
N ILE A 296 11.74 -9.18 4.14
CA ILE A 296 10.82 -10.22 3.65
C ILE A 296 11.19 -11.61 4.19
N SER A 297 12.48 -11.95 4.24
CA SER A 297 12.94 -13.23 4.79
C SER A 297 12.63 -13.34 6.29
N LEU A 298 12.75 -12.25 7.04
CA LEU A 298 12.37 -12.18 8.44
C LEU A 298 10.85 -12.38 8.62
N LEU A 299 10.03 -11.70 7.81
CA LEU A 299 8.57 -11.90 7.79
C LEU A 299 8.21 -13.35 7.46
N LYS A 300 8.77 -13.92 6.40
CA LYS A 300 8.55 -15.34 6.02
C LYS A 300 8.91 -16.28 7.17
N LYS A 301 10.00 -16.02 7.88
CA LYS A 301 10.43 -16.82 9.03
C LYS A 301 9.46 -16.67 10.21
N HIS A 302 8.94 -15.48 10.47
CA HIS A 302 7.93 -15.23 11.52
C HIS A 302 6.64 -16.02 11.21
N PHE A 303 6.10 -15.86 9.99
CA PHE A 303 4.89 -16.55 9.53
C PHE A 303 5.03 -18.07 9.33
N GLN A 304 6.25 -18.60 9.17
CA GLN A 304 6.49 -20.05 9.13
C GLN A 304 6.49 -20.70 10.52
N ILE A 305 6.80 -19.95 11.57
CA ILE A 305 6.98 -20.48 12.94
C ILE A 305 5.66 -20.45 13.73
N MET A 306 4.71 -19.57 13.39
CA MET A 306 3.45 -19.39 14.13
C MET A 306 2.20 -19.61 13.25
N ASP A 307 1.02 -19.78 13.87
CA ASP A 307 -0.24 -19.90 13.14
C ASP A 307 -0.63 -18.53 12.56
N PRO A 308 -0.68 -18.35 11.22
CA PRO A 308 -0.86 -17.04 10.59
C PRO A 308 -2.11 -16.30 11.07
N ALA A 309 -3.18 -17.02 11.44
CA ALA A 309 -4.41 -16.42 11.93
C ALA A 309 -4.25 -15.76 13.31
N GLU A 310 -3.36 -16.26 14.17
CA GLU A 310 -3.11 -15.74 15.52
C GLU A 310 -2.20 -14.51 15.47
N GLU A 311 -1.19 -14.54 14.59
CA GLU A 311 -0.25 -13.45 14.35
C GLU A 311 -0.90 -12.24 13.68
N ILE A 312 -1.82 -12.44 12.73
CA ILE A 312 -2.56 -11.32 12.11
C ILE A 312 -3.54 -10.70 13.10
N LEU A 313 -4.15 -11.50 13.98
CA LEU A 313 -5.00 -10.95 15.04
C LEU A 313 -4.18 -10.07 15.97
N ILE A 314 -3.02 -10.56 16.42
CA ILE A 314 -2.08 -9.78 17.25
C ILE A 314 -1.60 -8.53 16.51
N LEU A 315 -1.09 -8.65 15.27
CA LEU A 315 -0.64 -7.51 14.48
C LEU A 315 -1.76 -6.51 14.21
N SER A 316 -2.98 -6.96 13.90
CA SER A 316 -4.13 -6.07 13.68
C SER A 316 -4.53 -5.33 14.96
N GLU A 317 -4.49 -6.01 16.12
CA GLU A 317 -4.77 -5.42 17.42
C GLU A 317 -3.67 -4.41 17.81
N GLU A 318 -2.40 -4.76 17.63
CA GLU A 318 -1.25 -3.89 17.91
C GLU A 318 -1.20 -2.69 16.96
N LEU A 319 -1.52 -2.87 15.66
CA LEU A 319 -1.64 -1.79 14.68
C LEU A 319 -2.82 -0.88 15.02
N ARG A 320 -3.96 -1.44 15.45
CA ARG A 320 -5.13 -0.68 15.91
C ARG A 320 -4.80 0.13 17.16
N GLU A 321 -4.17 -0.49 18.16
CA GLU A 321 -3.72 0.18 19.37
C GLU A 321 -2.67 1.25 19.07
N ALA A 322 -1.75 1.00 18.15
CA ALA A 322 -0.78 2.00 17.70
C ALA A 322 -1.50 3.18 17.02
N ALA A 323 -2.50 2.92 16.17
CA ALA A 323 -3.30 3.95 15.52
C ALA A 323 -4.12 4.77 16.53
N GLU A 324 -4.71 4.15 17.56
CA GLU A 324 -5.44 4.84 18.63
C GLU A 324 -4.52 5.66 19.54
N ARG A 325 -3.34 5.15 19.86
CA ARG A 325 -2.30 5.91 20.58
C ARG A 325 -1.81 7.11 19.77
N VAL A 326 -1.85 7.02 18.45
CA VAL A 326 -1.41 8.08 17.54
C VAL A 326 -2.47 9.16 17.34
N LYS A 327 -3.75 8.82 17.48
CA LYS A 327 -4.84 9.79 17.68
C LYS A 327 -4.63 10.68 18.92
N SER A 328 -3.81 10.25 19.89
CA SER A 328 -3.56 10.98 21.14
C SER A 328 -2.16 11.60 21.27
N LYS A 329 -1.16 11.19 20.47
CA LYS A 329 0.19 11.80 20.40
C LYS A 329 0.86 11.60 19.02
N ASN A 330 1.53 12.65 18.53
CA ASN A 330 2.41 12.75 17.35
C ASN A 330 2.65 11.47 16.50
N ILE A 331 2.12 11.49 15.27
CA ILE A 331 2.13 10.44 14.22
C ILE A 331 3.53 9.96 13.80
N MET A 332 4.62 10.72 14.03
CA MET A 332 6.00 10.26 13.75
C MET A 332 6.38 8.97 14.51
N LEU A 333 5.82 8.77 15.72
CA LEU A 333 6.01 7.54 16.49
C LEU A 333 5.31 6.34 15.87
N PHE A 334 4.26 6.54 15.05
CA PHE A 334 3.54 5.47 14.37
C PHE A 334 4.41 4.81 13.32
N ASN A 335 5.01 5.59 12.42
CA ASN A 335 5.83 5.06 11.33
C ASN A 335 7.10 4.38 11.85
N SER A 336 7.75 4.97 12.86
CA SER A 336 8.89 4.35 13.53
C SER A 336 8.49 3.01 14.16
N LYS A 337 7.37 2.92 14.88
CA LYS A 337 6.92 1.67 15.48
C LYS A 337 6.45 0.65 14.45
N LEU A 338 5.72 1.06 13.40
CA LEU A 338 5.31 0.17 12.31
C LEU A 338 6.53 -0.47 11.63
N LEU A 339 7.56 0.34 11.35
CA LEU A 339 8.84 -0.12 10.78
C LEU A 339 9.69 -0.94 11.77
N THR A 340 9.36 -0.94 13.05
CA THR A 340 10.03 -1.79 14.06
C THR A 340 9.23 -3.07 14.36
N MET A 341 7.92 -3.07 14.07
CA MET A 341 7.01 -4.21 14.24
C MET A 341 6.99 -5.14 13.02
N ILE A 342 7.20 -4.57 11.83
CA ILE A 342 7.56 -5.28 10.60
C ILE A 342 9.07 -5.53 10.63
#